data_AF-A0A2N6PYX2-F1
#
_entry.id   AF-A0A2N6PYX2-F1
#
_cell.length_a   1.000
_cell.length_b   1.000
_cell.length_c   1.000
_cell.angle_alpha   90.00
_cell.angle_beta   90.00
_cell.angle_gamma   90.00
#
_symmetry.space_group_name_H-M   'P 1'
#
loop_
_entity.id
_entity.type
_entity.pdbx_description
1 polymer ?
#
loop_
_entity_poly.entity_id
_entity_poly.type
_entity_poly.pdbx_seq_one_letter_code
_entity_poly.pdbx_strand_id
1 'polypeptide(L)'
;MSRFTQAAATMHTLSLAAMEEASRLGVHDADIDHLLLALTLDADTGGQVLRRAGIRLDTARAAVEAQHAGQLLAMGIDAPAVGPGRIVFHETDGYDWTERALAVLRAASQGGRRGDSAAVLRALLAEPSGLIAAILGRLAVTEDDLTAQLDEVEGTARSLQPGRKGAAGGITGSRSMFVPAADAEVRAVLADPERLPEWEQSVASVLPAGSDGPWEAFAPTTAPDGRPLRRKPELHRLCVMREEDESGAVTWRFEYPDAPHANPRTLTMALEPAAGGTQIRATMTWETRPRGPVRRVLRAPLMPLWRGVVFIQLAQVESGISRLFR
;
A
#
# COMPACT_ATOMS: atom_id res chain seq x y z
N MET A 1 0.60 -7.86 15.90
CA MET A 1 -0.79 -7.47 15.57
C MET A 1 -1.67 -8.71 15.69
N SER A 2 -2.97 -8.59 15.98
CA SER A 2 -3.87 -9.76 15.97
C SER A 2 -4.17 -10.16 14.51
N ARG A 3 -4.55 -11.43 14.28
CA ARG A 3 -4.90 -11.90 12.92
C ARG A 3 -6.02 -11.08 12.30
N PHE A 4 -7.03 -10.71 13.10
CA PHE A 4 -8.13 -9.84 12.68
C PHE A 4 -7.66 -8.47 12.19
N THR A 5 -6.69 -7.86 12.88
CA THR A 5 -6.16 -6.54 12.46
C THR A 5 -5.36 -6.61 11.17
N GLN A 6 -4.68 -7.73 10.89
CA GLN A 6 -3.97 -7.93 9.62
C GLN A 6 -4.96 -8.16 8.47
N ALA A 7 -5.97 -9.01 8.67
CA ALA A 7 -7.03 -9.25 7.69
C ALA A 7 -7.74 -7.95 7.29
N ALA A 8 -8.14 -7.14 8.28
CA ALA A 8 -8.78 -5.85 8.03
C ALA A 8 -7.86 -4.88 7.28
N ALA A 9 -6.56 -4.87 7.58
CA ALA A 9 -5.57 -4.06 6.88
C ALA A 9 -5.42 -4.49 5.41
N THR A 10 -5.30 -5.78 5.15
CA THR A 10 -5.22 -6.33 3.79
C THR A 10 -6.49 -6.02 3.00
N MET A 11 -7.67 -6.27 3.57
CA MET A 11 -8.95 -5.95 2.92
C MET A 11 -9.08 -4.46 2.60
N HIS A 12 -8.71 -3.58 3.53
CA HIS A 12 -8.74 -2.14 3.30
C HIS A 12 -7.82 -1.73 2.12
N THR A 13 -6.62 -2.29 2.07
CA THR A 13 -5.60 -1.98 1.04
C THR A 13 -6.04 -2.46 -0.32
N LEU A 14 -6.50 -3.71 -0.41
CA LEU A 14 -7.03 -4.28 -1.64
C LEU A 14 -8.27 -3.52 -2.11
N SER A 15 -9.13 -3.09 -1.18
CA SER A 15 -10.31 -2.32 -1.55
C SER A 15 -9.95 -0.96 -2.12
N LEU A 16 -9.05 -0.23 -1.47
CA LEU A 16 -8.61 1.06 -1.99
C LEU A 16 -7.97 0.91 -3.37
N ALA A 17 -7.06 -0.05 -3.55
CA ALA A 17 -6.43 -0.29 -4.85
C ALA A 17 -7.43 -0.72 -5.92
N ALA A 18 -8.40 -1.58 -5.62
CA ALA A 18 -9.42 -2.00 -6.58
C ALA A 18 -10.32 -0.82 -7.01
N MET A 19 -10.70 0.04 -6.07
CA MET A 19 -11.49 1.24 -6.37
C MET A 19 -10.69 2.27 -7.17
N GLU A 20 -9.39 2.41 -6.88
CA GLU A 20 -8.50 3.22 -7.71
C GLU A 20 -8.46 2.69 -9.15
N GLU A 21 -8.37 1.38 -9.35
CA GLU A 21 -8.40 0.78 -10.70
C GLU A 21 -9.76 0.97 -11.39
N ALA A 22 -10.88 0.80 -10.69
CA ALA A 22 -12.22 1.04 -11.25
C ALA A 22 -12.39 2.50 -11.68
N SER A 23 -11.89 3.44 -10.85
CA SER A 23 -11.96 4.86 -11.13
C SER A 23 -11.25 5.27 -12.43
N ARG A 24 -10.21 4.55 -12.85
CA ARG A 24 -9.49 4.84 -14.10
C ARG A 24 -10.38 4.74 -15.33
N LEU A 25 -11.41 3.90 -15.27
CA LEU A 25 -12.36 3.67 -16.35
C LEU A 25 -13.67 4.45 -16.14
N GLY A 26 -13.74 5.32 -15.14
CA GLY A 26 -14.97 6.01 -14.74
C GLY A 26 -16.05 5.06 -14.21
N VAL A 27 -15.66 3.86 -13.78
CA VAL A 27 -16.58 2.87 -13.22
C VAL A 27 -16.65 3.06 -11.71
N HIS A 28 -17.87 3.21 -11.20
CA HIS A 28 -18.12 3.40 -9.77
C HIS A 28 -18.33 2.07 -9.02
N ASP A 29 -18.67 0.99 -9.73
CA ASP A 29 -18.82 -0.35 -9.15
C ASP A 29 -17.55 -1.17 -9.39
N ALA A 30 -16.72 -1.34 -8.36
CA ALA A 30 -15.56 -2.24 -8.47
C ALA A 30 -16.01 -3.71 -8.45
N ASP A 31 -15.41 -4.51 -9.31
CA ASP A 31 -15.73 -5.93 -9.49
C ASP A 31 -14.48 -6.82 -9.31
N ILE A 32 -14.61 -8.13 -9.54
CA ILE A 32 -13.57 -9.15 -9.27
C ILE A 32 -12.30 -9.00 -10.10
N ASP A 33 -12.39 -8.42 -11.29
CA ASP A 33 -11.26 -8.06 -12.16
C ASP A 33 -10.43 -6.92 -11.54
N HIS A 34 -11.08 -5.89 -10.99
CA HIS A 34 -10.44 -4.82 -10.24
C HIS A 34 -9.76 -5.34 -8.98
N LEU A 35 -10.37 -6.34 -8.31
CA LEU A 35 -9.75 -7.03 -7.19
C LEU A 35 -8.52 -7.86 -7.60
N LEU A 36 -8.55 -8.50 -8.78
CA LEU A 36 -7.37 -9.16 -9.36
C LEU A 36 -6.24 -8.16 -9.64
N LEU A 37 -6.56 -7.01 -10.25
CA LEU A 37 -5.58 -5.93 -10.47
C LEU A 37 -4.99 -5.43 -9.15
N ALA A 38 -5.83 -5.21 -8.13
CA ALA A 38 -5.39 -4.82 -6.80
C ALA A 38 -4.44 -5.84 -6.14
N LEU A 39 -4.66 -7.14 -6.34
CA LEU A 39 -3.76 -8.17 -5.83
C LEU A 39 -2.37 -8.13 -6.49
N THR A 40 -2.24 -7.72 -7.76
CA THR A 40 -0.92 -7.59 -8.39
C THR A 40 -0.02 -6.55 -7.69
N LEU A 41 -0.65 -5.62 -6.97
CA LEU A 41 -0.03 -4.55 -6.19
C LEU A 41 0.17 -4.92 -4.72
N ASP A 42 -0.37 -6.04 -4.28
CA ASP A 42 -0.27 -6.50 -2.89
C ASP A 42 1.15 -7.01 -2.58
N ALA A 43 1.66 -6.61 -1.43
CA ALA A 43 3.01 -6.96 -0.99
C ALA A 43 3.10 -8.35 -0.34
N ASP A 44 1.95 -8.91 0.06
CA ASP A 44 1.81 -10.19 0.75
C ASP A 44 1.71 -11.35 -0.27
N THR A 45 1.46 -12.55 0.25
CA THR A 45 1.53 -13.82 -0.47
C THR A 45 0.73 -13.84 -1.77
N GLY A 46 -0.50 -13.29 -1.77
CA GLY A 46 -1.35 -13.28 -2.97
C GLY A 46 -0.69 -12.55 -4.14
N GLY A 47 -0.20 -11.33 -3.91
CA GLY A 47 0.51 -10.59 -4.94
C GLY A 47 1.85 -11.19 -5.32
N GLN A 48 2.59 -11.76 -4.36
CA GLN A 48 3.86 -12.44 -4.64
C GLN A 48 3.69 -13.64 -5.58
N VAL A 49 2.64 -14.45 -5.37
CA VAL A 49 2.35 -15.60 -6.25
C VAL A 49 1.99 -15.14 -7.66
N LEU A 50 1.13 -14.12 -7.80
CA LEU A 50 0.81 -13.56 -9.12
C LEU A 50 2.08 -13.11 -9.86
N ARG A 51 2.96 -12.36 -9.18
CA ARG A 51 4.20 -11.87 -9.78
C ARG A 51 5.21 -12.97 -10.08
N ARG A 52 5.29 -14.02 -9.25
CA ARG A 52 6.10 -15.22 -9.51
C ARG A 52 5.61 -15.97 -10.75
N ALA A 53 4.31 -15.97 -11.00
CA ALA A 53 3.70 -16.48 -12.21
C ALA A 53 3.83 -15.55 -13.44
N GLY A 54 4.54 -14.41 -13.31
CA GLY A 54 4.73 -13.45 -14.41
C GLY A 54 3.57 -12.48 -14.62
N ILE A 55 2.56 -12.51 -13.75
CA ILE A 55 1.42 -11.59 -13.81
C ILE A 55 1.85 -10.26 -13.18
N ARG A 56 1.95 -9.23 -14.03
CA ARG A 56 2.29 -7.85 -13.65
C ARG A 56 1.08 -6.95 -13.84
N LEU A 57 1.08 -5.78 -13.22
CA LEU A 57 -0.08 -4.86 -13.27
C LEU A 57 -0.42 -4.44 -14.70
N ASP A 58 0.58 -4.09 -15.50
CA ASP A 58 0.45 -3.68 -16.90
C ASP A 58 -0.10 -4.81 -17.78
N THR A 59 0.46 -6.01 -17.65
CA THR A 59 -0.02 -7.19 -18.41
C THR A 59 -1.42 -7.61 -17.96
N ALA A 60 -1.73 -7.55 -16.66
CA ALA A 60 -3.05 -7.83 -16.12
C ALA A 60 -4.10 -6.81 -16.60
N ARG A 61 -3.78 -5.50 -16.59
CA ARG A 61 -4.66 -4.45 -17.13
C ARG A 61 -4.98 -4.71 -18.61
N ALA A 62 -3.97 -5.01 -19.42
CA ALA A 62 -4.14 -5.34 -20.83
C ALA A 62 -5.02 -6.59 -21.04
N ALA A 63 -4.86 -7.62 -20.20
CA ALA A 63 -5.67 -8.83 -20.26
C ALA A 63 -7.14 -8.59 -19.87
N VAL A 64 -7.40 -7.72 -18.87
CA VAL A 64 -8.75 -7.29 -18.48
C VAL A 64 -9.40 -6.50 -19.62
N GLU A 65 -8.71 -5.51 -20.19
CA GLU A 65 -9.21 -4.72 -21.31
C GLU A 65 -9.52 -5.61 -22.53
N ALA A 66 -8.62 -6.54 -22.88
CA ALA A 66 -8.84 -7.49 -23.95
C ALA A 66 -10.00 -8.47 -23.69
N GLN A 67 -10.26 -8.82 -22.43
CA GLN A 67 -11.42 -9.64 -22.07
C GLN A 67 -12.73 -8.85 -22.22
N HIS A 68 -12.79 -7.61 -21.76
CA HIS A 68 -13.96 -6.74 -21.91
C HIS A 68 -14.24 -6.42 -23.39
N ALA A 69 -13.22 -6.07 -24.16
CA ALA A 69 -13.35 -5.85 -25.60
C ALA A 69 -13.86 -7.11 -26.32
N GLY A 70 -13.36 -8.29 -25.96
CA GLY A 70 -13.85 -9.56 -26.50
C GLY A 70 -15.32 -9.84 -26.20
N GLN A 71 -15.80 -9.49 -25.00
CA GLN A 71 -17.21 -9.62 -24.62
C GLN A 71 -18.11 -8.65 -25.39
N LEU A 72 -17.69 -7.40 -25.56
CA LEU A 72 -18.42 -6.41 -26.37
C LEU A 72 -18.48 -6.85 -27.84
N LEU A 73 -17.36 -7.32 -28.39
CA LEU A 73 -17.29 -7.80 -29.77
C LEU A 73 -18.18 -9.03 -30.00
N ALA A 74 -18.28 -9.94 -29.02
CA ALA A 74 -19.22 -11.07 -29.06
C ALA A 74 -20.69 -10.62 -29.11
N MET A 75 -21.01 -9.42 -28.61
CA MET A 75 -22.32 -8.79 -28.72
C MET A 75 -22.47 -7.92 -29.99
N GLY A 76 -21.47 -7.90 -30.86
CA GLY A 76 -21.45 -7.09 -32.09
C GLY A 76 -21.12 -5.61 -31.87
N ILE A 77 -20.58 -5.26 -30.69
CA ILE A 77 -20.16 -3.90 -30.34
C ILE A 77 -18.64 -3.80 -30.51
N ASP A 78 -18.20 -2.99 -31.48
CA ASP A 78 -16.80 -2.61 -31.62
C ASP A 78 -16.53 -1.34 -30.78
N ALA A 79 -15.85 -1.51 -29.65
CA ALA A 79 -15.52 -0.43 -28.74
C ALA A 79 -14.01 -0.14 -28.78
N PRO A 80 -13.59 1.13 -28.91
CA PRO A 80 -12.18 1.48 -28.91
C PRO A 80 -11.54 1.18 -27.55
N ALA A 81 -10.26 0.82 -27.57
CA ALA A 81 -9.45 0.69 -26.36
C ALA A 81 -9.43 2.04 -25.61
N VAL A 82 -9.73 1.99 -24.32
CA VAL A 82 -9.81 3.18 -23.45
C VAL A 82 -8.45 3.48 -22.83
N GLY A 83 -7.58 2.47 -22.73
CA GLY A 83 -6.26 2.58 -22.12
C GLY A 83 -6.32 2.83 -20.59
N PRO A 84 -5.17 2.92 -19.93
CA PRO A 84 -5.11 3.14 -18.49
C PRO A 84 -5.42 4.62 -18.19
N GLY A 85 -6.69 4.94 -17.97
CA GLY A 85 -7.11 6.28 -17.54
C GLY A 85 -6.47 6.72 -16.22
N ARG A 86 -6.63 7.99 -15.85
CA ARG A 86 -6.11 8.57 -14.59
C ARG A 86 -6.95 8.08 -13.39
N ILE A 87 -6.30 7.84 -12.25
CA ILE A 87 -7.02 7.57 -10.99
C ILE A 87 -7.75 8.83 -10.55
N VAL A 88 -9.08 8.75 -10.40
CA VAL A 88 -9.95 9.85 -9.91
C VAL A 88 -10.71 9.49 -8.63
N PHE A 89 -10.44 8.31 -8.04
CA PHE A 89 -11.12 7.80 -6.84
C PHE A 89 -11.21 8.80 -5.67
N HIS A 90 -10.18 9.62 -5.46
CA HIS A 90 -10.14 10.61 -4.37
C HIS A 90 -10.82 11.94 -4.71
N GLU A 91 -11.27 12.11 -5.96
CA GLU A 91 -11.90 13.33 -6.49
C GLU A 91 -13.41 13.17 -6.65
N THR A 92 -13.92 11.94 -6.67
CA THR A 92 -15.33 11.61 -6.92
C THR A 92 -15.87 10.68 -5.83
N ASP A 93 -17.19 10.73 -5.61
CA ASP A 93 -17.88 9.89 -4.64
C ASP A 93 -18.64 8.72 -5.30
N GLY A 94 -19.28 7.88 -4.49
CA GLY A 94 -20.26 6.89 -4.97
C GLY A 94 -19.69 5.55 -5.38
N TYR A 95 -18.49 5.20 -4.91
CA TYR A 95 -17.88 3.91 -5.19
C TYR A 95 -18.46 2.79 -4.32
N ASP A 96 -18.89 1.70 -4.96
CA ASP A 96 -19.40 0.50 -4.29
C ASP A 96 -18.82 -0.78 -4.93
N TRP A 97 -19.10 -1.92 -4.30
CA TRP A 97 -18.71 -3.23 -4.80
C TRP A 97 -19.89 -3.94 -5.46
N THR A 98 -19.62 -4.66 -6.55
CA THR A 98 -20.60 -5.61 -7.08
C THR A 98 -20.90 -6.71 -6.06
N GLU A 99 -22.09 -7.31 -6.15
CA GLU A 99 -22.46 -8.46 -5.29
C GLU A 99 -21.48 -9.64 -5.43
N ARG A 100 -20.95 -9.84 -6.64
CA ARG A 100 -19.97 -10.89 -6.95
C ARG A 100 -18.63 -10.63 -6.26
N ALA A 101 -18.12 -9.41 -6.29
CA ALA A 101 -16.90 -9.05 -5.57
C ALA A 101 -17.08 -9.14 -4.05
N LEU A 102 -18.24 -8.71 -3.54
CA LEU A 102 -18.58 -8.91 -2.12
C LEU A 102 -18.63 -10.39 -1.74
N ALA A 103 -19.13 -11.27 -2.61
CA ALA A 103 -19.14 -12.71 -2.37
C ALA A 103 -17.72 -13.28 -2.24
N VAL A 104 -16.79 -12.86 -3.11
CA VAL A 104 -15.37 -13.24 -3.04
C VAL A 104 -14.74 -12.77 -1.72
N LEU A 105 -14.91 -11.49 -1.36
CA LEU A 105 -14.37 -10.93 -0.12
C LEU A 105 -14.93 -11.64 1.12
N ARG A 106 -16.23 -11.94 1.13
CA ARG A 106 -16.85 -12.75 2.20
C ARG A 106 -16.25 -14.15 2.25
N ALA A 107 -16.14 -14.84 1.11
CA ALA A 107 -15.57 -16.17 1.05
C ALA A 107 -14.11 -16.21 1.54
N ALA A 108 -13.32 -15.18 1.29
CA ALA A 108 -11.94 -15.05 1.79
C ALA A 108 -11.86 -14.92 3.32
N SER A 109 -12.92 -14.42 3.96
CA SER A 109 -12.99 -14.20 5.42
C SER A 109 -13.70 -15.32 6.21
N GLN A 110 -14.39 -16.23 5.54
CA GLN A 110 -15.19 -17.30 6.17
C GLN A 110 -14.38 -18.57 6.48
N GLY A 111 -14.91 -19.42 7.37
CA GLY A 111 -14.42 -20.79 7.54
C GLY A 111 -13.02 -20.94 8.17
N GLY A 112 -12.58 -19.98 8.99
CA GLY A 112 -11.25 -19.99 9.61
C GLY A 112 -10.12 -19.54 8.67
N ARG A 113 -10.45 -19.09 7.46
CA ARG A 113 -9.53 -18.40 6.56
C ARG A 113 -9.07 -17.10 7.21
N ARG A 114 -7.85 -16.69 6.87
CA ARG A 114 -7.18 -15.55 7.53
C ARG A 114 -7.65 -14.19 7.04
N GLY A 115 -8.41 -14.14 5.93
CA GLY A 115 -8.74 -12.88 5.26
C GLY A 115 -7.51 -12.12 4.76
N ASP A 116 -6.40 -12.83 4.56
CA ASP A 116 -5.18 -12.32 3.95
C ASP A 116 -5.26 -12.41 2.42
N SER A 117 -4.28 -11.85 1.72
CA SER A 117 -4.32 -11.76 0.26
C SER A 117 -4.28 -13.12 -0.43
N ALA A 118 -3.67 -14.13 0.20
CA ALA A 118 -3.72 -15.52 -0.25
C ALA A 118 -5.14 -16.08 -0.21
N ALA A 119 -5.89 -15.83 0.88
CA ALA A 119 -7.29 -16.24 0.96
C ALA A 119 -8.18 -15.53 -0.07
N VAL A 120 -7.91 -14.25 -0.36
CA VAL A 120 -8.62 -13.51 -1.42
C VAL A 120 -8.31 -14.08 -2.80
N LEU A 121 -7.04 -14.33 -3.11
CA LEU A 121 -6.66 -14.95 -4.39
C LEU A 121 -7.33 -16.32 -4.57
N ARG A 122 -7.32 -17.19 -3.54
CA ARG A 122 -8.05 -18.47 -3.61
C ARG A 122 -9.55 -18.31 -3.85
N ALA A 123 -10.17 -17.30 -3.23
CA ALA A 123 -11.59 -17.03 -3.43
C ALA A 123 -11.89 -16.54 -4.86
N LEU A 124 -10.98 -15.78 -5.47
CA LEU A 124 -11.08 -15.38 -6.89
C LEU A 124 -10.93 -16.56 -7.84
N LEU A 125 -9.95 -17.45 -7.60
CA LEU A 125 -9.72 -18.64 -8.43
C LEU A 125 -10.88 -19.64 -8.36
N ALA A 126 -11.64 -19.62 -7.26
CA ALA A 126 -12.83 -20.47 -7.09
C ALA A 126 -14.13 -19.77 -7.54
N GLU A 127 -14.06 -18.57 -8.10
CA GLU A 127 -15.23 -17.80 -8.51
C GLU A 127 -15.89 -18.41 -9.76
N PRO A 128 -17.22 -18.67 -9.75
CA PRO A 128 -17.85 -19.53 -10.75
C PRO A 128 -18.16 -18.87 -12.10
N SER A 129 -18.02 -17.55 -12.26
CA SER A 129 -18.40 -16.86 -13.50
C SER A 129 -17.46 -17.14 -14.68
N GLY A 130 -16.26 -17.67 -14.41
CA GLY A 130 -15.23 -17.94 -15.43
C GLY A 130 -14.53 -16.68 -15.96
N LEU A 131 -14.84 -15.49 -15.43
CA LEU A 131 -14.17 -14.24 -15.82
C LEU A 131 -12.68 -14.29 -15.48
N ILE A 132 -12.34 -14.71 -14.25
CA ILE A 132 -10.95 -14.82 -13.79
C ILE A 132 -10.19 -15.86 -14.62
N ALA A 133 -10.75 -17.06 -14.81
CA ALA A 133 -10.19 -18.08 -15.70
C ALA A 133 -9.90 -17.54 -17.11
N ALA A 134 -10.83 -16.76 -17.69
CA ALA A 134 -10.66 -16.18 -19.02
C ALA A 134 -9.56 -15.09 -19.08
N ILE A 135 -9.40 -14.28 -18.02
CA ILE A 135 -8.32 -13.30 -17.90
C ILE A 135 -6.98 -14.02 -17.74
N LEU A 136 -6.89 -15.01 -16.85
CA LEU A 136 -5.68 -15.81 -16.63
C LEU A 136 -5.24 -16.57 -17.89
N GLY A 137 -6.20 -17.11 -18.66
CA GLY A 137 -5.92 -17.74 -19.95
C GLY A 137 -5.24 -16.81 -20.96
N ARG A 138 -5.55 -15.51 -20.95
CA ARG A 138 -4.86 -14.50 -21.78
C ARG A 138 -3.44 -14.20 -21.29
N LEU A 139 -3.20 -14.39 -20.00
CA LEU A 139 -1.88 -14.27 -19.37
C LEU A 139 -1.07 -15.57 -19.49
N ALA A 140 -1.61 -16.61 -20.14
CA ALA A 140 -1.02 -17.94 -20.26
C ALA A 140 -0.72 -18.60 -18.90
N VAL A 141 -1.58 -18.34 -17.91
CA VAL A 141 -1.52 -18.92 -16.56
C VAL A 141 -2.83 -19.66 -16.27
N THR A 142 -2.77 -20.78 -15.56
CA THR A 142 -3.96 -21.53 -15.13
C THR A 142 -4.27 -21.31 -13.65
N GLU A 143 -5.53 -21.54 -13.27
CA GLU A 143 -5.96 -21.46 -11.86
C GLU A 143 -5.28 -22.53 -10.99
N ASP A 144 -5.05 -23.71 -11.56
CA ASP A 144 -4.36 -24.82 -10.90
C ASP A 144 -2.89 -24.48 -10.62
N ASP A 145 -2.19 -23.83 -11.55
CA ASP A 145 -0.80 -23.42 -11.36
C ASP A 145 -0.66 -22.42 -10.20
N LEU A 146 -1.58 -21.44 -10.14
CA LEU A 146 -1.58 -20.44 -9.06
C LEU A 146 -1.96 -21.07 -7.71
N THR A 147 -2.90 -22.01 -7.70
CA THR A 147 -3.29 -22.75 -6.50
C THR A 147 -2.13 -23.58 -5.96
N ALA A 148 -1.40 -24.28 -6.83
CA ALA A 148 -0.22 -25.06 -6.45
C ALA A 148 0.89 -24.16 -5.87
N GLN A 149 1.14 -23.00 -6.47
CA GLN A 149 2.12 -22.03 -5.95
C GLN A 149 1.71 -21.44 -4.59
N LEU A 150 0.42 -21.14 -4.39
CA LEU A 150 -0.10 -20.69 -3.10
C LEU A 150 0.16 -21.73 -1.99
N ASP A 151 -0.08 -23.01 -2.29
CA ASP A 151 0.14 -24.10 -1.34
C ASP A 151 1.63 -24.30 -1.02
N GLU A 152 2.52 -24.17 -2.02
CA GLU A 152 3.98 -24.22 -1.84
C GLU A 152 4.48 -23.10 -0.91
N VAL A 153 4.06 -21.85 -1.18
CA VAL A 153 4.52 -20.68 -0.42
C VAL A 153 4.00 -20.72 1.02
N GLU A 154 2.74 -21.09 1.23
CA GLU A 154 2.18 -21.23 2.57
C GLU A 154 2.76 -22.42 3.36
N GLY A 155 3.16 -23.49 2.68
CA GLY A 155 3.90 -24.60 3.26
C GLY A 155 5.27 -24.15 3.78
N THR A 156 5.97 -23.35 2.98
CA THR A 156 7.30 -22.82 3.32
C THR A 156 7.26 -21.76 4.42
N ALA A 157 6.30 -20.83 4.38
CA ALA A 157 6.14 -19.78 5.39
C ALA A 157 5.82 -20.32 6.80
N ARG A 158 5.24 -21.52 6.92
CA ARG A 158 5.01 -22.17 8.23
C ARG A 158 6.30 -22.69 8.85
N SER A 159 7.38 -22.90 8.09
CA SER A 159 8.64 -23.44 8.61
C SER A 159 9.64 -22.35 9.04
N LEU A 160 9.49 -21.12 8.52
CA LEU A 160 10.40 -20.00 8.77
C LEU A 160 9.67 -18.89 9.54
N GLN A 161 9.76 -18.88 10.87
CA GLN A 161 9.45 -17.68 11.66
C GLN A 161 10.72 -17.13 12.33
N PRO A 162 11.37 -16.12 11.73
CA PRO A 162 12.37 -15.33 12.44
C PRO A 162 11.66 -14.35 13.39
N GLY A 163 11.88 -14.50 14.69
CA GLY A 163 11.51 -13.49 15.68
C GLY A 163 12.46 -12.29 15.58
N ARG A 164 12.00 -11.19 14.99
CA ARG A 164 12.80 -9.96 14.92
C ARG A 164 12.50 -9.07 16.13
N LYS A 165 13.53 -8.81 16.94
CA LYS A 165 13.48 -7.90 18.10
C LYS A 165 13.28 -6.47 17.62
N GLY A 166 12.30 -5.77 18.18
CA GLY A 166 12.13 -4.33 17.97
C GLY A 166 13.27 -3.54 18.60
N ALA A 167 13.72 -2.48 17.93
CA ALA A 167 14.66 -1.52 18.47
C ALA A 167 14.12 -0.91 19.76
N ALA A 168 15.00 -0.69 20.74
CA ALA A 168 14.63 -0.20 22.06
C ALA A 168 14.34 1.31 22.03
N GLY A 169 13.09 1.68 22.30
CA GLY A 169 12.68 3.04 22.65
C GLY A 169 11.78 3.73 21.62
N GLY A 170 10.47 3.75 21.88
CA GLY A 170 9.49 4.48 21.07
C GLY A 170 8.22 3.69 20.78
N ILE A 171 7.30 4.33 20.05
CA ILE A 171 6.13 3.66 19.48
C ILE A 171 6.46 3.37 18.02
N THR A 172 6.70 2.11 17.71
CA THR A 172 7.12 1.66 16.38
C THR A 172 6.03 0.84 15.71
N GLY A 173 5.86 1.05 14.40
CA GLY A 173 5.09 0.22 13.49
C GLY A 173 5.89 -0.07 12.24
N SER A 174 5.60 -1.19 11.58
CA SER A 174 6.20 -1.53 10.28
C SER A 174 5.14 -2.04 9.32
N ARG A 175 5.36 -1.80 8.03
CA ARG A 175 4.48 -2.25 6.96
C ARG A 175 5.31 -2.54 5.70
N SER A 176 4.91 -3.56 4.97
CA SER A 176 5.53 -3.91 3.69
C SER A 176 4.61 -3.46 2.56
N MET A 177 5.18 -2.92 1.49
CA MET A 177 4.47 -2.52 0.28
C MET A 177 5.24 -2.97 -0.95
N PHE A 178 4.56 -3.10 -2.08
CA PHE A 178 5.16 -3.44 -3.35
C PHE A 178 4.96 -2.31 -4.35
N VAL A 179 6.01 -2.06 -5.15
CA VAL A 179 6.03 -1.03 -6.18
C VAL A 179 6.45 -1.66 -7.51
N PRO A 180 5.67 -1.53 -8.60
CA PRO A 180 5.99 -2.11 -9.91
C PRO A 180 7.05 -1.29 -10.68
N ALA A 181 8.13 -0.91 -10.00
CA ALA A 181 9.25 -0.17 -10.58
C ALA A 181 10.60 -0.74 -10.07
N ALA A 182 11.68 -0.46 -10.78
CA ALA A 182 13.00 -0.98 -10.44
C ALA A 182 13.56 -0.32 -9.17
N ASP A 183 14.39 -1.03 -8.40
CA ASP A 183 14.94 -0.53 -7.12
C ASP A 183 15.62 0.83 -7.26
N ALA A 184 16.42 1.00 -8.32
CA ALA A 184 17.12 2.26 -8.60
C ALA A 184 16.16 3.43 -8.84
N GLU A 185 15.05 3.21 -9.55
CA GLU A 185 14.02 4.22 -9.81
C GLU A 185 13.29 4.58 -8.52
N VAL A 186 12.88 3.57 -7.76
CA VAL A 186 12.20 3.76 -6.47
C VAL A 186 13.10 4.52 -5.49
N ARG A 187 14.37 4.14 -5.41
CA ARG A 187 15.37 4.80 -4.58
C ARG A 187 15.59 6.25 -4.98
N ALA A 188 15.73 6.54 -6.28
CA ALA A 188 15.92 7.89 -6.77
C ALA A 188 14.78 8.82 -6.34
N VAL A 189 13.55 8.31 -6.34
CA VAL A 189 12.37 9.04 -5.86
C VAL A 189 12.35 9.20 -4.35
N LEU A 190 12.55 8.11 -3.61
CA LEU A 190 12.41 8.10 -2.15
C LEU A 190 13.54 8.80 -1.41
N ALA A 191 14.71 8.93 -2.04
CA ALA A 191 15.85 9.66 -1.51
C ALA A 191 15.80 11.16 -1.83
N ASP A 192 14.99 11.59 -2.80
CA ASP A 192 14.93 12.98 -3.23
C ASP A 192 14.07 13.85 -2.27
N PRO A 193 14.65 14.85 -1.59
CA PRO A 193 13.92 15.72 -0.68
C PRO A 193 12.85 16.56 -1.39
N GLU A 194 13.04 16.95 -2.65
CA GLU A 194 12.07 17.77 -3.37
C GLU A 194 10.81 16.98 -3.73
N ARG A 195 10.93 15.65 -3.77
CA ARG A 195 9.83 14.73 -4.06
C ARG A 195 9.11 14.20 -2.84
N LEU A 196 9.56 14.55 -1.63
CA LEU A 196 8.84 14.24 -0.38
C LEU A 196 7.35 14.60 -0.41
N PRO A 197 6.91 15.77 -0.92
CA PRO A 197 5.50 16.12 -0.96
C PRO A 197 4.64 15.21 -1.84
N GLU A 198 5.24 14.48 -2.78
CA GLU A 198 4.51 13.59 -3.69
C GLU A 198 3.97 12.34 -2.98
N TRP A 199 4.65 11.88 -1.92
CA TRP A 199 4.35 10.61 -1.25
C TRP A 199 4.19 10.71 0.26
N GLU A 200 4.76 11.72 0.93
CA GLU A 200 4.62 11.90 2.38
C GLU A 200 3.59 12.99 2.71
N GLN A 201 2.38 12.56 3.07
CA GLN A 201 1.20 13.43 3.24
C GLN A 201 1.34 14.51 4.33
N SER A 202 2.28 14.39 5.27
CA SER A 202 2.52 15.45 6.25
C SER A 202 3.37 16.62 5.72
N VAL A 203 3.89 16.51 4.50
CA VAL A 203 4.73 17.51 3.84
C VAL A 203 4.03 17.99 2.57
N ALA A 204 3.84 19.31 2.46
CA ALA A 204 3.26 19.97 1.27
C ALA A 204 4.32 20.64 0.40
N SER A 205 5.42 21.09 0.99
CA SER A 205 6.55 21.66 0.26
C SER A 205 7.83 21.52 1.07
N VAL A 206 8.95 21.50 0.36
CA VAL A 206 10.30 21.50 0.93
C VAL A 206 11.04 22.67 0.30
N LEU A 207 11.71 23.47 1.12
CA LEU A 207 12.60 24.53 0.65
C LEU A 207 13.92 23.90 0.20
N PRO A 208 14.39 24.19 -1.03
CA PRO A 208 15.67 23.68 -1.52
C PRO A 208 16.81 24.15 -0.61
N ALA A 209 17.55 23.20 -0.04
CA ALA A 209 18.68 23.46 0.84
C ALA A 209 19.76 22.40 0.66
N GLY A 210 20.55 22.50 -0.41
CA GLY A 210 21.65 21.56 -0.69
C GLY A 210 21.23 20.08 -0.78
N SER A 211 22.21 19.19 -0.94
CA SER A 211 21.97 17.74 -1.10
C SER A 211 21.92 16.95 0.21
N ASP A 212 22.41 17.53 1.31
CA ASP A 212 22.73 16.81 2.54
C ASP A 212 21.89 17.25 3.76
N GLY A 213 20.95 18.19 3.57
CA GLY A 213 20.07 18.69 4.63
C GLY A 213 20.79 19.41 5.77
N PRO A 214 20.08 19.77 6.86
CA PRO A 214 18.64 19.65 7.04
C PRO A 214 17.83 20.54 6.10
N TRP A 215 16.67 20.08 5.65
CA TRP A 215 15.72 20.85 4.85
C TRP A 215 14.58 21.39 5.69
N GLU A 216 14.16 22.61 5.38
CA GLU A 216 12.94 23.19 5.94
C GLU A 216 11.75 22.79 5.07
N ALA A 217 10.70 22.25 5.70
CA ALA A 217 9.51 21.78 5.02
C ALA A 217 8.24 22.31 5.70
N PHE A 218 7.13 22.31 4.97
CA PHE A 218 5.86 22.83 5.47
C PHE A 218 4.75 21.80 5.37
N ALA A 219 3.93 21.69 6.40
CA ALA A 219 2.76 20.83 6.40
C ALA A 219 1.63 21.40 5.53
N PRO A 220 0.77 20.55 4.94
CA PRO A 220 -0.40 21.01 4.20
C PRO A 220 -1.38 21.76 5.12
N THR A 221 -1.92 22.86 4.60
CA THR A 221 -3.00 23.65 5.21
C THR A 221 -4.37 23.34 4.61
N THR A 222 -4.39 22.63 3.48
CA THR A 222 -5.59 22.20 2.75
C THR A 222 -5.53 20.70 2.49
N ALA A 223 -6.68 20.04 2.60
CA ALA A 223 -6.86 18.66 2.20
C ALA A 223 -6.87 18.53 0.67
N PRO A 224 -6.70 17.32 0.11
CA PRO A 224 -6.77 17.09 -1.34
C PRO A 224 -8.09 17.54 -1.98
N ASP A 225 -9.19 17.50 -1.23
CA ASP A 225 -10.52 17.97 -1.66
C ASP A 225 -10.74 19.49 -1.49
N GLY A 226 -9.68 20.25 -1.16
CA GLY A 226 -9.71 21.70 -0.98
C GLY A 226 -10.18 22.18 0.40
N ARG A 227 -10.61 21.29 1.31
CA ARG A 227 -11.05 21.69 2.66
C ARG A 227 -9.87 22.14 3.53
N PRO A 228 -10.02 23.19 4.37
CA PRO A 228 -8.96 23.63 5.26
C PRO A 228 -8.69 22.59 6.36
N LEU A 229 -7.42 22.25 6.56
CA LEU A 229 -6.98 21.36 7.64
C LEU A 229 -6.77 22.16 8.92
N ARG A 230 -7.45 21.76 10.00
CA ARG A 230 -7.29 22.39 11.31
C ARG A 230 -6.02 21.86 12.00
N ARG A 231 -4.87 22.43 11.65
CA ARG A 231 -3.57 22.15 12.26
C ARG A 231 -3.15 23.27 13.20
N LYS A 232 -2.38 22.94 14.24
CA LYS A 232 -1.80 23.95 15.13
C LYS A 232 -0.65 24.69 14.41
N PRO A 233 -0.53 26.02 14.54
CA PRO A 233 0.54 26.78 13.88
C PRO A 233 1.95 26.27 14.19
N GLU A 234 2.20 25.82 15.43
CA GLU A 234 3.48 25.25 15.89
C GLU A 234 3.90 23.96 15.15
N LEU A 235 2.97 23.31 14.43
CA LEU A 235 3.20 22.08 13.67
C LEU A 235 3.23 22.31 12.15
N HIS A 236 3.27 23.57 11.71
CA HIS A 236 3.30 23.92 10.28
C HIS A 236 4.69 23.77 9.70
N ARG A 237 5.73 24.16 10.44
CA ARG A 237 7.12 24.09 10.02
C ARG A 237 7.73 22.78 10.48
N LEU A 238 8.45 22.11 9.58
CA LEU A 238 9.18 20.88 9.85
C LEU A 238 10.65 21.07 9.47
N CYS A 239 11.52 20.44 10.24
CA CYS A 239 12.89 20.19 9.86
C CYS A 239 12.98 18.72 9.43
N VAL A 240 13.43 18.48 8.21
CA VAL A 240 13.53 17.14 7.63
C VAL A 240 15.00 16.82 7.39
N MET A 241 15.41 15.63 7.83
CA MET A 241 16.78 15.12 7.67
C MET A 241 16.71 13.75 7.01
N ARG A 242 17.70 13.47 6.16
CA ARG A 242 17.87 12.17 5.49
C ARG A 242 19.17 11.55 5.95
N GLU A 243 19.11 10.29 6.33
CA GLU A 243 20.26 9.44 6.59
C GLU A 243 20.15 8.21 5.69
N GLU A 244 21.23 7.85 5.02
CA GLU A 244 21.34 6.58 4.30
C GLU A 244 22.27 5.67 5.10
N ASP A 245 21.76 4.48 5.45
CA ASP A 245 22.52 3.48 6.19
C ASP A 245 23.40 2.64 5.24
N GLU A 246 24.43 1.98 5.77
CA GLU A 246 25.29 1.03 5.02
C GLU A 246 24.48 -0.10 4.38
N SER A 247 23.31 -0.42 4.94
CA SER A 247 22.35 -1.37 4.38
C SER A 247 21.60 -0.86 3.12
N GLY A 248 21.83 0.39 2.72
CA GLY A 248 21.09 1.03 1.63
C GLY A 248 19.64 1.35 1.99
N ALA A 249 19.30 1.45 3.29
CA ALA A 249 17.99 1.90 3.72
C ALA A 249 17.95 3.44 3.77
N VAL A 250 16.87 4.03 3.24
CA VAL A 250 16.63 5.48 3.28
C VAL A 250 15.86 5.81 4.55
N THR A 251 16.45 6.62 5.43
CA THR A 251 15.84 7.05 6.68
C THR A 251 15.54 8.54 6.65
N TRP A 252 14.27 8.89 6.86
CA TRP A 252 13.80 10.26 7.01
C TRP A 252 13.44 10.56 8.46
N ARG A 253 13.96 11.66 8.99
CA ARG A 253 13.64 12.16 10.33
C ARG A 253 12.91 13.49 10.22
N PHE A 254 11.78 13.60 10.89
CA PHE A 254 10.90 14.78 10.90
C PHE A 254 10.85 15.36 12.31
N GLU A 255 11.21 16.64 12.43
CA GLU A 255 11.17 17.41 13.68
C GLU A 255 10.35 18.70 13.51
N TYR A 256 9.80 19.21 14.61
CA TYR A 256 9.01 20.44 14.61
C TYR A 256 9.78 21.52 15.39
N PRO A 257 10.49 22.45 14.71
CA PRO A 257 11.29 23.47 15.38
C PRO A 257 10.46 24.39 16.28
N ASP A 258 9.21 24.69 15.87
CA ASP A 258 8.31 25.59 16.59
C ASP A 258 7.49 24.90 17.69
N ALA A 259 7.60 23.57 17.80
CA ALA A 259 6.94 22.77 18.82
C ALA A 259 7.98 21.92 19.59
N PRO A 260 8.74 22.53 20.52
CA PRO A 260 9.84 21.85 21.21
C PRO A 260 9.38 20.69 22.10
N HIS A 261 8.08 20.49 22.31
CA HIS A 261 7.50 19.35 23.03
C HIS A 261 6.97 18.24 22.13
N ALA A 262 6.91 18.47 20.81
CA ALA A 262 6.54 17.44 19.84
C ALA A 262 7.62 16.35 19.81
N ASN A 263 7.18 15.11 19.60
CA ASN A 263 8.09 14.00 19.45
C ASN A 263 8.58 13.95 18.00
N PRO A 264 9.89 13.79 17.75
CA PRO A 264 10.40 13.46 16.43
C PRO A 264 9.79 12.16 15.90
N ARG A 265 9.69 12.07 14.58
CA ARG A 265 9.29 10.85 13.89
C ARG A 265 10.38 10.45 12.91
N THR A 266 10.71 9.17 12.93
CA THR A 266 11.65 8.56 12.00
C THR A 266 10.91 7.57 11.12
N LEU A 267 11.14 7.63 9.81
CA LEU A 267 10.61 6.73 8.79
C LEU A 267 11.79 6.11 8.05
N THR A 268 12.03 4.82 8.26
CA THR A 268 13.07 4.06 7.59
C THR A 268 12.45 3.18 6.52
N MET A 269 12.98 3.23 5.31
CA MET A 269 12.54 2.44 4.17
C MET A 269 13.69 1.56 3.70
N ALA A 270 13.55 0.25 3.89
CA ALA A 270 14.45 -0.74 3.31
C ALA A 270 13.84 -1.25 2.00
N LEU A 271 14.62 -1.21 0.92
CA LEU A 271 14.20 -1.65 -0.41
C LEU A 271 14.86 -2.99 -0.71
N GLU A 272 14.08 -3.94 -1.23
CA GLU A 272 14.53 -5.27 -1.64
C GLU A 272 13.99 -5.56 -3.05
N PRO A 273 14.84 -5.97 -4.02
CA PRO A 273 14.38 -6.39 -5.33
C PRO A 273 13.38 -7.55 -5.24
N ALA A 274 12.28 -7.47 -6.00
CA ALA A 274 11.22 -8.49 -6.01
C ALA A 274 10.82 -8.84 -7.46
N ALA A 275 10.14 -9.99 -7.62
CA ALA A 275 9.62 -10.37 -8.93
C ALA A 275 8.68 -9.26 -9.46
N GLY A 276 9.06 -8.65 -10.60
CA GLY A 276 8.27 -7.60 -11.24
C GLY A 276 8.36 -6.20 -10.62
N GLY A 277 9.26 -5.94 -9.66
CA GLY A 277 9.42 -4.62 -9.08
C GLY A 277 10.27 -4.59 -7.81
N THR A 278 9.88 -3.76 -6.85
CA THR A 278 10.61 -3.55 -5.60
C THR A 278 9.68 -3.73 -4.40
N GLN A 279 10.13 -4.50 -3.42
CA GLN A 279 9.48 -4.61 -2.12
C GLN A 279 10.07 -3.53 -1.20
N ILE A 280 9.22 -2.74 -0.56
CA ILE A 280 9.65 -1.74 0.41
C ILE A 280 9.13 -2.16 1.78
N ARG A 281 10.04 -2.22 2.76
CA ARG A 281 9.69 -2.34 4.18
C ARG A 281 9.85 -0.99 4.85
N ALA A 282 8.73 -0.34 5.10
CA ALA A 282 8.67 0.92 5.84
C ALA A 282 8.52 0.65 7.34
N THR A 283 9.39 1.27 8.15
CA THR A 283 9.33 1.24 9.61
C THR A 283 9.22 2.67 10.11
N MET A 284 8.15 2.96 10.83
CA MET A 284 7.92 4.27 11.42
C MET A 284 8.05 4.18 12.93
N THR A 285 8.88 5.06 13.48
CA THR A 285 9.10 5.17 14.92
C THR A 285 8.80 6.58 15.38
N TRP A 286 7.91 6.72 16.36
CA TRP A 286 7.78 7.95 17.14
C TRP A 286 8.71 7.88 18.33
N GLU A 287 9.67 8.80 18.36
CA GLU A 287 10.65 8.89 19.43
C GLU A 287 10.01 9.48 20.66
N THR A 288 9.68 8.62 21.62
CA THR A 288 9.20 9.09 22.91
C THR A 288 10.39 9.55 23.72
N ARG A 289 10.45 10.86 24.03
CA ARG A 289 11.44 11.35 24.99
C ARG A 289 11.36 10.58 26.32
N PRO A 290 12.50 10.23 26.94
CA PRO A 290 12.51 9.59 28.25
C PRO A 290 11.76 10.49 29.25
N ARG A 291 10.65 9.97 29.79
CA ARG A 291 9.84 10.63 30.83
C ARG A 291 9.77 9.71 32.04
N GLY A 292 9.68 10.29 33.23
CA GLY A 292 9.69 9.57 34.51
C GLY A 292 8.65 8.45 34.61
N PRO A 293 8.85 7.49 35.53
CA PRO A 293 8.12 6.21 35.59
C PRO A 293 6.59 6.37 35.67
N VAL A 294 6.10 7.40 36.36
CA VAL A 294 4.68 7.70 36.53
C VAL A 294 3.98 7.99 35.18
N ARG A 295 4.61 8.73 34.28
CA ARG A 295 4.04 9.04 32.96
C ARG A 295 4.09 7.87 31.98
N ARG A 296 4.98 6.89 32.20
CA ARG A 296 5.04 5.64 31.42
C ARG A 296 3.85 4.74 31.74
N VAL A 297 3.49 4.62 33.03
CA VAL A 297 2.32 3.84 33.49
C VAL A 297 1.01 4.46 32.99
N LEU A 298 0.86 5.79 33.08
CA LEU A 298 -0.34 6.49 32.59
C LEU A 298 -0.55 6.39 31.08
N ARG A 299 0.50 6.14 30.28
CA ARG A 299 0.40 5.97 28.82
C ARG A 299 0.15 4.55 28.37
N ALA A 300 0.41 3.54 29.21
CA ALA A 300 0.21 2.13 28.88
C ALA A 300 -1.19 1.82 28.29
N PRO A 301 -2.31 2.33 28.84
CA PRO A 301 -3.64 2.08 28.25
C PRO A 301 -3.88 2.80 26.91
N LEU A 302 -3.16 3.89 26.62
CA LEU A 302 -3.28 4.64 25.35
C LEU A 302 -2.36 4.10 24.24
N MET A 303 -1.41 3.22 24.56
CA MET A 303 -0.51 2.59 23.59
C MET A 303 -1.21 1.98 22.37
N PRO A 304 -2.33 1.24 22.48
CA PRO A 304 -3.03 0.73 21.29
C PRO A 304 -3.53 1.86 20.39
N LEU A 305 -4.04 2.96 20.95
CA LEU A 305 -4.49 4.11 20.18
C LEU A 305 -3.33 4.73 19.39
N TRP A 306 -2.20 4.99 20.05
CA TRP A 306 -1.03 5.56 19.40
C TRP A 306 -0.42 4.64 18.33
N ARG A 307 -0.43 3.32 18.56
CA ARG A 307 -0.05 2.33 17.53
C ARG A 307 -1.00 2.36 16.33
N GLY A 308 -2.29 2.56 16.56
CA GLY A 308 -3.28 2.78 15.51
C GLY A 308 -2.97 4.02 14.66
N VAL A 309 -2.54 5.13 15.27
CA VAL A 309 -2.14 6.32 14.52
C VAL A 309 -0.88 6.09 13.69
N VAL A 310 0.14 5.42 14.24
CA VAL A 310 1.34 5.04 13.47
C VAL A 310 0.97 4.14 12.28
N PHE A 311 0.03 3.21 12.48
CA PHE A 311 -0.49 2.36 11.41
C PHE A 311 -1.19 3.17 10.31
N ILE A 312 -2.04 4.13 10.67
CA ILE A 312 -2.71 5.02 9.70
C ILE A 312 -1.68 5.83 8.91
N GLN A 313 -0.66 6.38 9.57
CA GLN A 313 0.41 7.13 8.89
C GLN A 313 1.21 6.26 7.92
N LEU A 314 1.53 5.01 8.29
CA LEU A 314 2.19 4.08 7.38
C LEU A 314 1.30 3.71 6.18
N ALA A 315 -0.01 3.55 6.38
CA ALA A 315 -0.95 3.31 5.28
C ALA A 315 -1.04 4.51 4.32
N GLN A 316 -0.96 5.73 4.85
CA GLN A 316 -0.92 6.97 4.06
C GLN A 316 0.35 7.08 3.21
N VAL A 317 1.51 6.76 3.79
CA VAL A 317 2.81 6.68 3.08
C VAL A 317 2.73 5.64 1.97
N GLU A 318 2.25 4.44 2.28
CA GLU A 318 2.09 3.37 1.29
C GLU A 318 1.21 3.78 0.13
N SER A 319 0.06 4.39 0.44
CA SER A 319 -0.86 4.89 -0.58
C SER A 319 -0.24 6.00 -1.44
N GLY A 320 0.54 6.91 -0.84
CA GLY A 320 1.29 7.95 -1.55
C GLY A 320 2.34 7.39 -2.50
N ILE A 321 3.21 6.52 -1.98
CA ILE A 321 4.26 5.86 -2.78
C ILE A 321 3.63 5.04 -3.89
N SER A 322 2.61 4.24 -3.60
CA SER A 322 2.04 3.35 -4.61
C SER A 322 1.39 4.10 -5.77
N ARG A 323 0.74 5.24 -5.53
CA ARG A 323 0.20 6.09 -6.61
C ARG A 323 1.28 6.64 -7.53
N LEU A 324 2.45 6.94 -7.00
CA LEU A 324 3.52 7.59 -7.76
C LEU A 324 4.11 6.70 -8.87
N PHE A 325 3.97 5.38 -8.74
CA PHE A 325 4.53 4.40 -9.67
C PHE A 325 3.47 3.61 -10.45
N ARG A 326 2.24 4.13 -10.60
CA ARG A 326 1.09 3.39 -11.17
C ARG A 326 0.38 4.07 -12.33
#